data_AF-A0A3D4P6P5-F1
#
_entry.id   AF-A0A3D4P6P5-F1
#
_cell.length_a   1.000
_cell.length_b   1.000
_cell.length_c   1.000
_cell.angle_alpha   90.00
_cell.angle_beta   90.00
_cell.angle_gamma   90.00
#
_symmetry.space_group_name_H-M   'P 1'
#
loop_
_entity.id
_entity.type
_entity.pdbx_description
1 polymer ?
#
loop_
_entity_poly.entity_id
_entity_poly.type
_entity_poly.pdbx_seq_one_letter_code
_entity_poly.pdbx_strand_id
1 'polypeptide(L)'
;MLNILDITMCMVYYTLRLKYFPEMKERIYMSAMEKVAWTELLVSILAVIVVLILYPMFGSNAHAGFAVLGFLVCSLWFIKRRGQKVVIDERDHAIEKRSTQIGVETAWMATFLALIGIVFWTNYFNDGMVTTRLLTWLIWIQFAICYGVKGCVGVLTYRGQNRAS
;
A
#
# COMPACT_ATOMS: atom_id res chain seq x y z
N MET A 1 -28.22 -1.37 37.13
CA MET A 1 -29.01 -2.26 36.26
C MET A 1 -29.33 -1.48 34.99
N LEU A 2 -28.66 -1.78 33.87
CA LEU A 2 -29.05 -1.22 32.58
C LEU A 2 -30.37 -1.87 32.15
N ASN A 3 -31.38 -1.06 31.88
CA ASN A 3 -32.70 -1.54 31.48
C ASN A 3 -32.63 -2.14 30.07
N ILE A 4 -33.18 -3.35 29.92
CA ILE A 4 -33.28 -4.06 28.63
C ILE A 4 -33.97 -3.18 27.56
N LEU A 5 -34.90 -2.32 27.98
CA LEU A 5 -35.58 -1.35 27.13
C LEU A 5 -34.64 -0.33 26.46
N ASP A 6 -33.60 0.13 27.16
CA ASP A 6 -32.64 1.11 26.64
C ASP A 6 -31.81 0.52 25.48
N ILE A 7 -31.42 -0.75 25.60
CA ILE A 7 -30.63 -1.46 24.59
C ILE A 7 -31.44 -1.66 23.32
N THR A 8 -32.71 -2.07 23.43
CA THR A 8 -33.60 -2.22 22.28
C THR A 8 -33.89 -0.89 21.59
N MET A 9 -34.10 0.19 22.35
CA MET A 9 -34.35 1.51 21.75
C MET A 9 -33.11 2.02 21.01
N CYS A 10 -31.92 1.80 21.57
CA CYS A 10 -30.65 2.17 20.94
C CYS A 10 -30.40 1.39 19.63
N MET A 11 -30.71 0.09 19.60
CA MET A 11 -30.51 -0.75 18.41
C MET A 11 -31.50 -0.41 17.28
N VAL A 12 -32.75 -0.09 17.63
CA VAL A 12 -33.78 0.38 16.68
C VAL A 12 -33.43 1.76 16.13
N TYR A 13 -32.93 2.67 16.98
CA TYR A 13 -32.46 3.98 16.53
C TYR A 13 -31.26 3.85 15.58
N TYR A 14 -30.31 2.94 15.86
CA TYR A 14 -29.16 2.69 14.99
C TYR A 14 -29.56 2.13 13.62
N THR A 15 -30.49 1.17 13.60
CA THR A 15 -30.96 0.56 12.35
C THR A 15 -31.80 1.52 11.52
N LEU A 16 -32.65 2.34 12.15
CA LEU A 16 -33.39 3.41 11.46
C LEU A 16 -32.43 4.49 10.95
N ARG A 17 -31.44 4.91 11.75
CA ARG A 17 -30.45 5.92 11.32
C ARG A 17 -29.64 5.44 10.11
N LEU A 18 -29.27 4.16 10.06
CA LEU A 18 -28.58 3.57 8.90
C LEU A 18 -29.46 3.47 7.65
N LYS A 19 -30.79 3.35 7.80
CA LYS A 19 -31.73 3.27 6.68
C LYS A 19 -32.12 4.64 6.13
N TYR A 20 -32.21 5.66 6.97
CA TYR A 20 -32.64 7.03 6.60
C TYR A 20 -31.48 8.00 6.29
N PHE A 21 -30.25 7.70 6.71
CA PHE A 21 -29.05 8.46 6.35
C PHE A 21 -28.08 7.62 5.52
N PRO A 22 -28.38 7.37 4.22
CA PRO A 22 -27.49 6.62 3.33
C PRO A 22 -26.11 7.28 3.21
N GLU A 23 -26.01 8.60 3.38
CA GLU A 23 -24.74 9.35 3.40
C GLU A 23 -23.79 8.90 4.54
N MET A 24 -24.31 8.38 5.66
CA MET A 24 -23.45 7.83 6.73
C MET A 24 -22.91 6.43 6.38
N LYS A 25 -23.62 5.66 5.56
CA LYS A 25 -23.14 4.36 5.06
C LYS A 25 -22.07 4.53 3.99
N GLU A 26 -22.17 5.60 3.19
CA GLU A 26 -21.16 6.01 2.21
C GLU A 26 -19.81 6.34 2.87
N ARG A 27 -19.84 6.96 4.07
CA ARG A 27 -18.62 7.34 4.82
C ARG A 27 -17.80 6.15 5.35
N ILE A 28 -18.38 4.95 5.44
CA ILE A 28 -17.68 3.72 5.89
C ILE A 28 -17.24 2.87 4.68
N TYR A 29 -17.84 3.09 3.51
CA TYR A 29 -17.55 2.29 2.33
C TYR A 29 -16.30 2.83 1.60
N MET A 30 -15.14 2.28 1.95
CA MET A 30 -13.90 2.57 1.22
C MET A 30 -14.04 2.22 -0.26
N SER A 31 -13.58 3.12 -1.13
CA SER A 31 -13.47 2.87 -2.57
C SER A 31 -12.61 1.62 -2.82
N ALA A 32 -12.91 0.89 -3.89
CA ALA A 32 -12.12 -0.28 -4.27
C ALA A 32 -10.65 0.08 -4.48
N MET A 33 -10.38 1.25 -5.07
CA MET A 33 -9.02 1.74 -5.31
C MET A 33 -8.31 2.16 -4.02
N GLU A 34 -9.06 2.72 -3.05
CA GLU A 34 -8.53 3.01 -1.72
C GLU A 34 -8.10 1.71 -1.01
N LYS A 35 -8.91 0.64 -1.11
CA LYS A 35 -8.55 -0.67 -0.55
C LYS A 35 -7.29 -1.23 -1.19
N VAL A 36 -7.14 -1.10 -2.51
CA VAL A 36 -5.91 -1.50 -3.21
C VAL A 36 -4.71 -0.73 -2.66
N ALA A 37 -4.79 0.60 -2.56
CA ALA A 37 -3.71 1.43 -2.03
C ALA A 37 -3.32 1.03 -0.59
N TRP A 38 -4.30 0.76 0.27
CA TRP A 38 -4.06 0.23 1.62
C TRP A 38 -3.39 -1.14 1.61
N THR A 39 -3.80 -2.05 0.71
CA THR A 39 -3.18 -3.37 0.61
C THR A 39 -1.74 -3.28 0.14
N GLU A 40 -1.44 -2.41 -0.84
CA GLU A 40 -0.07 -2.19 -1.31
C GLU A 40 0.84 -1.65 -0.19
N LEU A 41 0.34 -0.67 0.56
CA LEU A 41 1.05 -0.08 1.69
C LEU A 41 1.30 -1.12 2.81
N LEU A 42 0.26 -1.86 3.20
CA LEU A 42 0.34 -2.86 4.27
C LEU A 42 1.28 -3.99 3.90
N VAL A 43 1.18 -4.53 2.68
CA VAL A 43 2.07 -5.60 2.20
C VAL A 43 3.52 -5.13 2.16
N SER A 44 3.77 -3.89 1.73
CA SER A 44 5.13 -3.32 1.70
C SER A 44 5.73 -3.16 3.10
N ILE A 45 4.95 -2.63 4.06
CA ILE A 45 5.38 -2.51 5.46
C ILE A 45 5.61 -3.89 6.08
N LEU A 46 4.69 -4.82 5.83
CA LEU A 46 4.79 -6.20 6.34
C LEU A 46 6.04 -6.89 5.80
N ALA A 47 6.38 -6.72 4.53
CA ALA A 47 7.60 -7.28 3.95
C ALA A 47 8.85 -6.77 4.69
N VAL A 48 8.93 -5.46 4.99
CA VAL A 48 10.06 -4.89 5.76
C VAL A 48 10.11 -5.47 7.17
N ILE A 49 8.97 -5.55 7.87
CA ILE A 49 8.90 -6.13 9.22
C ILE A 49 9.34 -7.60 9.22
N VAL A 50 8.85 -8.40 8.27
CA VAL A 50 9.23 -9.82 8.13
C VAL A 50 10.73 -9.95 7.90
N VAL A 51 11.31 -9.13 7.01
CA VAL A 51 12.76 -9.14 6.76
C VAL A 51 13.55 -8.76 8.02
N LEU A 52 13.12 -7.75 8.79
CA LEU A 52 13.76 -7.35 10.05
C LEU A 52 13.71 -8.45 11.11
N ILE A 53 12.58 -9.17 11.21
CA ILE A 53 12.42 -10.30 12.13
C ILE A 53 13.29 -11.50 11.69
N LEU A 54 13.39 -11.76 10.38
CA LEU A 54 14.20 -12.86 9.84
C LEU A 54 15.70 -12.55 9.87
N TYR A 55 16.09 -11.27 9.87
CA TYR A 55 17.49 -10.85 9.84
C TYR A 55 18.37 -11.47 10.94
N PRO A 56 17.99 -11.46 12.24
CA PRO A 56 18.82 -12.09 13.29
C PRO A 56 18.94 -13.61 13.15
N MET A 57 17.97 -14.29 12.51
CA MET A 57 17.97 -15.74 12.37
C MET A 57 18.70 -16.23 11.10
N PHE A 58 18.54 -15.52 9.99
CA PHE A 58 18.99 -15.96 8.66
C PHE A 58 20.08 -15.07 8.04
N GLY A 59 20.41 -13.95 8.68
CA GLY A 59 21.43 -13.01 8.20
C GLY A 59 21.19 -12.56 6.75
N SER A 60 22.19 -12.74 5.89
CA SER A 60 22.13 -12.34 4.48
C SER A 60 21.03 -13.03 3.65
N ASN A 61 20.49 -14.16 4.12
CA ASN A 61 19.41 -14.90 3.47
C ASN A 61 18.01 -14.37 3.81
N ALA A 62 17.89 -13.39 4.71
CA ALA A 62 16.61 -12.79 5.10
C ALA A 62 15.88 -12.08 3.95
N HIS A 63 16.55 -11.83 2.81
CA HIS A 63 15.93 -11.27 1.60
C HIS A 63 14.78 -12.13 1.06
N ALA A 64 14.71 -13.43 1.40
CA ALA A 64 13.56 -14.27 1.11
C ALA A 64 12.25 -13.74 1.73
N GLY A 65 12.33 -12.95 2.81
CA GLY A 65 11.17 -12.27 3.40
C GLY A 65 10.49 -11.28 2.46
N PHE A 66 11.21 -10.74 1.46
CA PHE A 66 10.61 -9.92 0.41
C PHE A 66 9.68 -10.69 -0.53
N ALA A 67 9.63 -12.04 -0.45
CA ALA A 67 8.60 -12.82 -1.13
C ALA A 67 7.17 -12.42 -0.70
N VAL A 68 7.01 -11.78 0.47
CA VAL A 68 5.74 -11.17 0.90
C VAL A 68 5.24 -10.11 -0.09
N LEU A 69 6.13 -9.40 -0.79
CA LEU A 69 5.73 -8.48 -1.87
C LEU A 69 5.00 -9.20 -3.01
N GLY A 70 5.16 -10.51 -3.18
CA GLY A 70 4.37 -11.30 -4.13
C GLY A 70 2.86 -11.25 -3.86
N PHE A 71 2.45 -11.01 -2.60
CA PHE A 71 1.04 -10.81 -2.24
C PHE A 71 0.44 -9.52 -2.82
N LEU A 72 1.25 -8.61 -3.39
CA LEU A 72 0.72 -7.47 -4.14
C LEU A 72 -0.15 -7.92 -5.32
N VAL A 73 0.10 -9.09 -5.91
CA VAL A 73 -0.75 -9.65 -6.97
C VAL A 73 -2.18 -9.92 -6.47
N CYS A 74 -2.36 -10.23 -5.18
CA CYS A 74 -3.68 -10.42 -4.59
C CYS A 74 -4.51 -9.12 -4.57
N SER A 75 -3.86 -7.95 -4.62
CA SER A 75 -4.59 -6.67 -4.70
C SER A 75 -5.45 -6.56 -5.96
N LEU A 76 -5.05 -7.22 -7.06
CA LEU A 76 -5.81 -7.26 -8.31
C LEU A 76 -7.17 -7.94 -8.16
N TRP A 77 -7.36 -8.80 -7.13
CA TRP A 77 -8.66 -9.39 -6.84
C TRP A 77 -9.66 -8.33 -6.39
N PHE A 78 -9.24 -7.25 -5.72
CA PHE A 78 -10.16 -6.18 -5.34
C PHE A 78 -10.67 -5.37 -6.55
N ILE A 79 -10.02 -5.47 -7.72
CA ILE A 79 -10.41 -4.80 -8.97
C ILE A 79 -11.46 -5.63 -9.75
N LYS A 80 -11.88 -6.81 -9.23
CA LYS A 80 -12.74 -7.75 -9.96
C LYS A 80 -14.07 -7.11 -10.40
N ARG A 81 -14.32 -7.15 -11.72
CA ARG A 81 -15.49 -6.60 -12.43
C ARG A 81 -16.82 -6.99 -11.76
N ARG A 82 -17.57 -5.99 -11.30
CA ARG A 82 -18.98 -6.13 -10.92
C ARG A 82 -19.83 -5.81 -12.15
N GLY A 83 -20.47 -6.83 -12.75
CA GLY A 83 -21.55 -6.70 -13.75
C GLY A 83 -21.33 -5.67 -14.87
N GLN A 84 -20.38 -5.90 -15.78
CA GLN A 84 -20.09 -5.14 -17.03
C GLN A 84 -19.86 -3.62 -16.97
N LYS A 85 -20.19 -2.93 -15.87
CA LYS A 85 -19.84 -1.55 -15.60
C LYS A 85 -19.10 -1.52 -14.29
N VAL A 86 -17.77 -1.49 -14.37
CA VAL A 86 -17.03 -0.92 -13.25
C VAL A 86 -17.39 0.56 -13.31
N VAL A 87 -18.20 1.04 -12.37
CA VAL A 87 -18.33 2.47 -12.11
C VAL A 87 -17.03 2.90 -11.43
N ILE A 88 -15.91 2.79 -12.16
CA ILE A 88 -14.73 3.59 -11.87
C ILE A 88 -15.14 4.96 -12.36
N ASP A 89 -15.31 5.88 -11.41
CA ASP A 89 -15.44 7.28 -11.73
C ASP A 89 -14.19 7.69 -12.53
N GLU A 90 -14.35 8.45 -13.61
CA GLU A 90 -13.21 8.96 -14.39
C GLU A 90 -12.21 9.71 -13.49
N ARG A 91 -12.71 10.26 -12.37
CA ARG A 91 -11.91 10.87 -11.33
C ARG A 91 -10.93 9.91 -10.65
N ASP A 92 -11.32 8.67 -10.37
CA ASP A 92 -10.45 7.67 -9.73
C ASP A 92 -9.29 7.27 -10.65
N HIS A 93 -9.55 7.15 -11.96
CA HIS A 93 -8.50 6.90 -12.94
C HIS A 93 -7.50 8.07 -13.05
N ALA A 94 -7.99 9.31 -12.96
CA ALA A 94 -7.11 10.48 -12.97
C ALA A 94 -6.19 10.51 -11.72
N ILE A 95 -6.71 10.12 -10.55
CA ILE A 95 -5.94 10.00 -9.31
C ILE A 95 -4.88 8.92 -9.43
N GLU A 96 -5.26 7.73 -9.91
CA GLU A 96 -4.34 6.61 -10.08
C GLU A 96 -3.22 6.95 -11.07
N LYS A 97 -3.55 7.61 -12.19
CA LYS A 97 -2.56 8.04 -13.17
C LYS A 97 -1.59 9.04 -12.56
N ARG A 98 -2.10 10.03 -11.82
CA ARG A 98 -1.27 11.07 -11.18
C ARG A 98 -0.41 10.48 -10.06
N SER A 99 -0.95 9.57 -9.25
CA SER A 99 -0.20 8.92 -8.18
C SER A 99 0.88 7.98 -8.73
N THR A 100 0.60 7.31 -9.85
CA THR A 100 1.58 6.46 -10.54
C THR A 100 2.68 7.31 -11.17
N GLN A 101 2.33 8.35 -11.93
CA GLN A 101 3.32 9.23 -12.55
C GLN A 101 4.20 9.93 -11.51
N ILE A 102 3.60 10.56 -10.51
CA ILE A 102 4.40 11.31 -9.53
C ILE A 102 5.07 10.35 -8.56
N GLY A 103 4.32 9.42 -7.96
CA GLY A 103 4.84 8.56 -6.90
C GLY A 103 5.83 7.53 -7.39
N VAL A 104 5.46 6.76 -8.43
CA VAL A 104 6.30 5.65 -8.89
C VAL A 104 7.50 6.17 -9.65
N GLU A 105 7.35 7.13 -10.58
CA GLU A 105 8.50 7.59 -11.37
C GLU A 105 9.53 8.32 -10.50
N THR A 106 9.10 9.19 -9.58
CA THR A 106 10.05 9.92 -8.72
C THR A 106 10.72 8.98 -7.71
N ALA A 107 9.97 8.10 -7.05
CA ALA A 107 10.56 7.12 -6.14
C ALA A 107 11.50 6.16 -6.88
N TRP A 108 11.12 5.73 -8.08
CA TRP A 108 11.94 4.86 -8.91
C TRP A 108 13.25 5.53 -9.31
N MET A 109 13.20 6.74 -9.86
CA MET A 109 14.40 7.46 -10.28
C MET A 109 15.31 7.78 -9.08
N ALA A 110 14.73 8.24 -7.97
CA ALA A 110 15.50 8.53 -6.75
C ALA A 110 16.19 7.29 -6.19
N THR A 111 15.48 6.16 -6.10
CA THR A 111 16.06 4.89 -5.62
C THR A 111 17.07 4.31 -6.59
N PHE A 112 16.86 4.45 -7.90
CA PHE A 112 17.81 4.00 -8.91
C PHE A 112 19.12 4.79 -8.86
N LEU A 113 19.05 6.12 -8.73
CA LEU A 113 20.22 6.97 -8.52
C LEU A 113 20.95 6.64 -7.22
N ALA A 114 20.20 6.37 -6.14
CA ALA A 114 20.79 5.94 -4.87
C ALA A 114 21.50 4.58 -5.00
N LEU A 115 20.91 3.63 -5.73
CA LEU A 115 21.51 2.32 -5.99
C LEU A 115 22.81 2.47 -6.77
N ILE A 116 22.82 3.28 -7.82
CA ILE A 116 24.03 3.61 -8.58
C ILE A 116 25.11 4.16 -7.64
N GLY A 117 24.76 5.15 -6.79
CA GLY A 117 25.68 5.73 -5.81
C GLY A 117 26.26 4.70 -4.84
N ILE A 118 25.43 3.81 -4.29
CA ILE A 118 25.87 2.73 -3.39
C ILE A 118 26.80 1.76 -4.10
N VAL A 119 26.52 1.42 -5.36
CA VAL A 119 27.36 0.52 -6.16
C VAL A 119 28.72 1.15 -6.45
N PHE A 120 28.76 2.42 -6.87
CA PHE A 120 30.02 3.14 -7.07
C PHE A 120 30.82 3.27 -5.79
N TRP A 121 30.16 3.61 -4.69
CA TRP A 121 30.78 3.66 -3.37
C TRP A 121 31.39 2.30 -2.99
N THR A 122 30.62 1.23 -3.09
CA THR A 122 31.09 -0.12 -2.76
C THR A 122 32.27 -0.55 -3.65
N ASN A 123 32.21 -0.23 -4.94
CA ASN A 123 33.26 -0.54 -5.91
C ASN A 123 34.59 0.13 -5.53
N TYR A 124 34.55 1.39 -5.07
CA TYR A 124 35.72 2.14 -4.63
C TYR A 124 36.43 1.50 -3.43
N PHE A 125 35.70 0.87 -2.50
CA PHE A 125 36.27 0.29 -1.28
C PHE A 125 36.57 -1.22 -1.36
N ASN A 126 36.02 -1.93 -2.34
CA ASN A 126 36.11 -3.41 -2.40
C ASN A 126 36.77 -3.91 -3.70
N ASP A 127 37.80 -3.21 -4.17
CA ASP A 127 38.65 -3.60 -5.31
C ASP A 127 37.85 -4.02 -6.57
N GLY A 128 36.75 -3.31 -6.84
CA GLY A 128 35.96 -3.52 -8.05
C GLY A 128 34.94 -4.67 -8.02
N MET A 129 34.83 -5.44 -6.92
CA MET A 129 33.90 -6.57 -6.85
C MET A 129 32.60 -6.21 -6.11
N VAL A 130 31.51 -6.04 -6.86
CA VAL A 130 30.16 -5.88 -6.29
C VAL A 130 29.58 -7.28 -6.05
N THR A 131 29.35 -7.64 -4.79
CA THR A 131 28.78 -8.95 -4.48
C THR A 131 27.34 -9.05 -4.99
N THR A 132 26.99 -10.17 -5.62
CA THR A 132 25.62 -10.43 -6.09
C THR A 132 24.59 -10.34 -4.95
N ARG A 133 24.99 -10.69 -3.73
CA ARG A 133 24.15 -10.57 -2.54
C ARG A 133 23.74 -9.12 -2.26
N LEU A 134 24.69 -8.19 -2.30
CA LEU A 134 24.39 -6.77 -2.11
C LEU A 134 23.42 -6.27 -3.18
N LEU A 135 23.66 -6.63 -4.44
CA LEU A 135 22.78 -6.23 -5.55
C LEU A 135 21.35 -6.76 -5.36
N THR A 136 21.19 -8.02 -4.96
CA THR A 136 19.88 -8.62 -4.66
C THR A 136 19.17 -7.85 -3.56
N TRP A 137 19.86 -7.51 -2.46
CA TRP A 137 19.28 -6.71 -1.38
C TRP A 137 18.83 -5.32 -1.84
N LEU A 138 19.66 -4.64 -2.64
CA LEU A 138 19.34 -3.30 -3.14
C LEU A 138 18.11 -3.32 -4.05
N ILE A 139 18.00 -4.31 -4.94
CA ILE A 139 16.84 -4.46 -5.84
C ILE A 139 15.56 -4.67 -5.02
N TRP A 140 15.58 -5.55 -4.01
CA TRP A 140 14.40 -5.81 -3.19
C TRP A 140 13.99 -4.61 -2.34
N ILE A 141 14.96 -3.89 -1.76
CA ILE A 141 14.71 -2.65 -1.02
C ILE A 141 14.09 -1.60 -1.96
N GLN A 142 14.60 -1.46 -3.18
CA GLN A 142 14.03 -0.57 -4.18
C GLN A 142 12.56 -0.89 -4.46
N PHE A 143 12.22 -2.17 -4.68
CA PHE A 143 10.83 -2.57 -4.88
C PHE A 143 9.96 -2.26 -3.66
N ALA A 144 10.41 -2.58 -2.44
CA ALA A 144 9.67 -2.31 -1.22
C ALA A 144 9.40 -0.80 -1.04
N ILE A 145 10.39 0.06 -1.31
CA ILE A 145 10.25 1.51 -1.24
C ILE A 145 9.27 2.01 -2.31
N CYS A 146 9.42 1.59 -3.56
CA CYS A 146 8.56 2.04 -4.66
C CYS A 146 7.08 1.71 -4.41
N TYR A 147 6.77 0.47 -3.99
CA TYR A 147 5.39 0.08 -3.68
C TYR A 147 4.88 0.73 -2.40
N GLY A 148 5.74 0.91 -1.38
CA GLY A 148 5.38 1.63 -0.16
C GLY A 148 5.03 3.09 -0.43
N VAL A 149 5.84 3.79 -1.22
CA VAL A 149 5.60 5.20 -1.61
C VAL A 149 4.33 5.30 -2.47
N LYS A 150 4.15 4.42 -3.46
CA LYS A 150 2.93 4.38 -4.29
C LYS A 150 1.68 4.22 -3.42
N GLY A 151 1.66 3.21 -2.53
CA GLY A 151 0.54 2.98 -1.62
C GLY A 151 0.28 4.17 -0.69
N CYS A 152 1.35 4.77 -0.14
CA CYS A 152 1.25 5.95 0.72
C CYS A 152 0.65 7.16 0.00
N VAL A 153 1.15 7.51 -1.19
CA VAL A 153 0.62 8.62 -2.01
C VAL A 153 -0.83 8.36 -2.39
N GLY A 154 -1.18 7.13 -2.75
CA GLY A 154 -2.56 6.72 -3.01
C GLY A 154 -3.47 7.00 -1.82
N VAL A 155 -3.13 6.48 -0.63
CA VAL A 155 -3.91 6.68 0.60
C VAL A 155 -4.03 8.17 0.96
N LEU A 156 -2.94 8.94 0.87
CA LEU A 156 -2.97 10.38 1.19
C LEU A 156 -3.88 11.15 0.23
N THR A 157 -3.86 10.81 -1.06
CA THR A 157 -4.69 11.47 -2.07
C THR A 157 -6.18 11.18 -1.84
N TYR A 158 -6.54 9.92 -1.54
CA TYR A 158 -7.92 9.56 -1.20
C TYR A 158 -8.40 10.26 0.07
N ARG A 159 -7.59 10.29 1.13
CA ARG A 159 -7.95 10.98 2.38
C ARG A 159 -8.08 12.50 2.21
N GLY A 160 -7.28 13.10 1.33
CA GLY A 160 -7.37 14.53 1.01
C GLY A 160 -8.69 14.90 0.33
N GLN A 161 -9.19 14.05 -0.56
CA GLN A 161 -10.47 14.30 -1.24
C GLN A 161 -11.67 14.21 -0.31
N ASN A 162 -11.69 13.23 0.62
CA ASN A 162 -12.75 13.09 1.62
C ASN A 162 -12.87 14.28 2.60
N ARG A 163 -11.86 15.17 2.63
CA ARG A 163 -11.88 16.40 3.45
C ARG A 163 -12.36 17.63 2.68
N ALA A 164 -12.34 17.59 1.36
CA ALA A 164 -12.71 18.71 0.49
C ALA A 164 -14.17 18.65 0.01
N SER A 165 -14.84 17.50 0.20
CA SER A 165 -16.27 17.27 0.02
C SER A 165 -17.03 17.52 1.32
#